data_AF-Q9D4J1-F1
#
_entry.id   AF-Q9D4J1-F1
#
_cell.length_a   1.000
_cell.length_b   1.000
_cell.length_c   1.000
_cell.angle_alpha   90.00
_cell.angle_beta   90.00
_cell.angle_gamma   90.00
#
_symmetry.space_group_name_H-M   'P 1'
#
loop_
_entity.id
_entity.type
_entity.pdbx_description
1 polymer ?
#
loop_
_entity_poly.entity_id
_entity_poly.type
_entity_poly.pdbx_seq_one_letter_code
_entity_poly.pdbx_strand_id
1 'polypeptide(L)'
;MSSEELACKLQRRLRLEVRAETDQGDPQPAPCDAPAGHPEPEPPARAPTASADSELNLKLSRRLDIHQGTARPGRSKVFNPYTEFPEFSRRLLKDLEKMFKTYDAGRDGFIDLMELKLMMEKLGAPQTHLGLKSMIKEVDEDFDGKLSFREFLLIFHKAAAGELQEDSGLLALAKFSEIDVALEGVRGAKNFFEAKAQALSCSSKFEAELKAEQEERKREEEARRLRQAAFRELKAAFSA
;
A
#
# COMPACT_ATOMS: atom_id res chain seq x y z
N MET A 1 6.15 -38.75 0.63
CA MET A 1 7.34 -38.03 1.12
C MET A 1 7.11 -37.36 2.49
N SER A 2 5.95 -36.74 2.82
CA SER A 2 5.77 -36.13 4.17
C SER A 2 5.54 -37.13 5.31
N SER A 3 4.94 -38.29 5.01
CA SER A 3 4.70 -39.36 5.99
C SER A 3 6.00 -39.99 6.49
N GLU A 4 7.01 -40.13 5.62
CA GLU A 4 8.31 -40.69 5.97
C GLU A 4 9.11 -39.77 6.92
N GLU A 5 9.10 -38.46 6.68
CA GLU A 5 9.75 -37.52 7.59
C GLU A 5 9.09 -37.50 8.98
N LEU A 6 7.75 -37.57 9.03
CA LEU A 6 7.00 -37.63 10.27
C LEU A 6 7.31 -38.93 11.03
N ALA A 7 7.32 -40.07 10.33
CA ALA A 7 7.66 -41.37 10.90
C ALA A 7 9.08 -41.39 11.49
N CYS A 8 10.07 -40.84 10.78
CA CYS A 8 11.44 -40.71 11.28
C CYS A 8 11.54 -39.81 12.52
N LYS A 9 10.83 -38.66 12.53
CA LYS A 9 10.82 -37.73 13.67
C LYS A 9 10.13 -38.35 14.90
N LEU A 10 9.04 -39.10 14.71
CA LEU A 10 8.36 -39.84 15.78
C LEU A 10 9.24 -40.97 16.34
N GLN A 11 9.91 -41.74 15.48
CA GLN A 11 10.86 -42.79 15.91
C GLN A 11 11.99 -42.22 16.77
N ARG A 12 12.51 -41.03 16.43
CA ARG A 12 13.55 -40.37 17.24
C ARG A 12 13.03 -40.02 18.65
N ARG A 13 11.76 -39.61 18.77
CA ARG A 13 11.14 -39.27 20.06
C ARG A 13 10.83 -40.51 20.90
N LEU A 14 10.27 -41.55 20.29
CA LEU A 14 10.03 -42.85 20.95
C LEU A 14 11.33 -43.47 21.48
N ARG A 15 12.45 -43.35 20.75
CA ARG A 15 13.77 -43.81 21.24
C ARG A 15 14.28 -43.04 22.45
N LEU A 16 13.92 -41.77 22.61
CA LEU A 16 14.34 -40.98 23.76
C LEU A 16 13.48 -41.27 24.99
N GLU A 17 12.20 -41.59 24.81
CA GLU A 17 11.31 -41.99 25.91
C GLU A 17 11.65 -43.39 26.45
N VAL A 18 11.93 -44.37 25.59
CA VAL A 18 12.30 -45.74 26.04
C VAL A 18 13.66 -45.77 26.76
N ARG A 19 14.57 -44.84 26.46
CA ARG A 19 15.87 -44.74 27.16
C ARG A 19 15.75 -44.19 28.59
N ALA A 20 14.60 -43.63 28.97
CA ALA A 20 14.38 -43.14 30.32
C ALA A 20 13.94 -44.24 31.30
N GLU A 21 13.58 -45.45 30.82
CA GLU A 21 12.97 -46.49 31.66
C GLU A 21 13.82 -47.75 31.88
N THR A 22 15.09 -47.80 31.44
CA THR A 22 15.98 -48.94 31.70
C THR A 22 17.24 -48.52 32.46
N ASP A 23 17.13 -48.37 33.77
CA ASP A 23 18.23 -48.59 34.72
C ASP A 23 17.63 -49.16 36.02
N GLN A 24 17.47 -50.50 36.04
CA GLN A 24 17.12 -51.28 37.23
C GLN A 24 18.42 -51.82 37.84
N GLY A 25 18.68 -51.46 39.10
CA GLY A 25 19.81 -51.95 39.89
C GLY A 25 19.64 -51.67 41.39
N ASP A 26 18.91 -52.55 42.06
CA ASP A 26 18.89 -52.85 43.52
C ASP A 26 20.26 -53.40 44.04
N PRO A 27 20.53 -53.68 45.35
CA PRO A 27 19.78 -53.45 46.62
C PRO A 27 20.61 -52.98 47.88
N GLN A 28 19.90 -52.41 48.89
CA GLN A 28 19.93 -52.59 50.39
C GLN A 28 21.28 -52.66 51.22
N PRO A 29 21.37 -52.24 52.52
CA PRO A 29 20.37 -52.40 53.60
C PRO A 29 20.13 -51.29 54.67
N ALA A 30 19.03 -51.53 55.42
CA ALA A 30 18.32 -50.91 56.56
C ALA A 30 19.18 -50.55 57.82
N PRO A 31 18.68 -49.93 58.94
CA PRO A 31 17.28 -49.92 59.42
C PRO A 31 16.75 -48.72 60.29
N CYS A 32 15.48 -48.88 60.69
CA CYS A 32 14.78 -48.41 61.92
C CYS A 32 14.14 -47.00 62.02
N ASP A 33 12.84 -47.07 62.36
CA ASP A 33 11.99 -46.16 63.13
C ASP A 33 11.20 -45.04 62.42
N ALA A 34 9.92 -45.37 62.17
CA ALA A 34 8.78 -44.47 62.00
C ALA A 34 8.47 -43.75 63.34
N PRO A 35 8.01 -42.48 63.32
CA PRO A 35 6.57 -42.23 63.13
C PRO A 35 6.20 -40.91 62.40
N ALA A 36 4.92 -40.85 62.03
CA ALA A 36 4.11 -39.66 61.68
C ALA A 36 4.41 -38.98 60.33
N GLY A 37 3.53 -39.28 59.36
CA GLY A 37 3.55 -38.71 58.03
C GLY A 37 3.27 -37.21 58.03
N HIS A 38 4.25 -36.46 57.53
CA HIS A 38 4.03 -35.17 56.92
C HIS A 38 4.15 -35.38 55.40
N PRO A 39 3.14 -34.98 54.61
CA PRO A 39 3.21 -35.11 53.15
C PRO A 39 4.40 -34.28 52.66
N GLU A 40 5.38 -34.96 52.06
CA GLU A 40 6.48 -34.29 51.39
C GLU A 40 5.92 -33.37 50.30
N PRO A 41 6.48 -32.15 50.16
CA PRO A 41 6.02 -31.19 49.18
C PRO A 41 6.33 -31.73 47.78
N GLU A 42 5.26 -31.97 47.02
CA GLU A 42 5.29 -32.02 45.56
C GLU A 42 6.22 -30.90 45.03
N PRO A 43 7.17 -31.23 44.14
CA PRO A 43 8.13 -30.25 43.66
C PRO A 43 7.38 -29.07 43.03
N PRO A 44 7.84 -27.82 43.24
CA PRO A 44 7.10 -26.64 42.85
C PRO A 44 6.83 -26.70 41.36
N ALA A 45 5.55 -26.73 41.00
CA ALA A 45 5.06 -26.55 39.64
C ALA A 45 5.83 -25.37 39.04
N ARG A 46 6.78 -25.66 38.15
CA ARG A 46 7.60 -24.66 37.47
C ARG A 46 6.65 -23.59 36.94
N ALA A 47 6.77 -22.38 37.47
CA ALA A 47 6.04 -21.23 36.98
C ALA A 47 6.22 -21.19 35.45
N PRO A 48 5.14 -21.19 34.66
CA PRO A 48 5.26 -21.24 33.22
C PRO A 48 6.01 -19.98 32.78
N THR A 49 7.09 -20.17 32.04
CA THR A 49 7.82 -19.13 31.34
C THR A 49 6.96 -18.57 30.21
N ALA A 50 5.85 -17.92 30.56
CA ALA A 50 4.75 -17.57 29.67
C ALA A 50 5.17 -16.71 28.46
N SER A 51 6.33 -16.04 28.51
CA SER A 51 6.79 -15.17 27.43
C SER A 51 7.35 -15.94 26.23
N ALA A 52 8.27 -16.90 26.45
CA ALA A 52 8.87 -17.67 25.36
C ALA A 52 7.87 -18.66 24.75
N ASP A 53 7.02 -19.27 25.58
CA ASP A 53 5.97 -20.18 25.14
C ASP A 53 4.90 -19.46 24.32
N SER A 54 4.57 -18.20 24.64
CA SER A 54 3.59 -17.42 23.88
C SER A 54 4.06 -17.11 22.46
N GLU A 55 5.30 -16.65 22.28
CA GLU A 55 5.85 -16.39 20.95
C GLU A 55 5.93 -17.67 20.09
N LEU A 56 6.40 -18.77 20.68
CA LEU A 56 6.47 -20.06 19.99
C LEU A 56 5.06 -20.58 19.65
N ASN A 57 4.10 -20.44 20.55
CA ASN A 57 2.72 -20.84 20.34
C ASN A 57 2.06 -20.02 19.21
N LEU A 58 2.28 -18.70 19.16
CA LEU A 58 1.81 -17.85 18.05
C LEU A 58 2.45 -18.27 16.71
N LYS A 59 3.76 -18.57 16.69
CA LYS A 59 4.47 -19.04 15.50
C LYS A 59 3.94 -20.41 15.03
N LEU A 60 3.71 -21.35 15.96
CA LEU A 60 3.17 -22.69 15.65
C LEU A 60 1.71 -22.62 15.19
N SER A 61 0.87 -21.82 15.86
CA SER A 61 -0.52 -21.61 15.45
C SER A 61 -0.60 -21.05 14.04
N ARG A 62 0.19 -20.02 13.73
CA ARG A 62 0.30 -19.48 12.37
C ARG A 62 0.77 -20.52 11.36
N ARG A 63 1.71 -21.41 11.73
CA ARG A 63 2.19 -22.48 10.85
C ARG A 63 1.10 -23.52 10.56
N LEU A 64 0.28 -23.85 11.56
CA LEU A 64 -0.89 -24.72 11.40
C LEU A 64 -1.93 -24.07 10.49
N ASP A 65 -2.22 -22.79 10.67
CA ASP A 65 -3.14 -22.05 9.80
C ASP A 65 -2.65 -22.06 8.33
N ILE A 66 -1.34 -21.92 8.11
CA ILE A 66 -0.75 -21.97 6.77
C ILE A 66 -0.93 -23.37 6.16
N HIS A 67 -0.69 -24.43 6.95
CA HIS A 67 -0.85 -25.81 6.48
C HIS A 67 -2.31 -26.17 6.18
N GLN A 68 -3.26 -25.66 6.97
CA GLN A 68 -4.69 -25.87 6.76
C GLN A 68 -5.28 -24.98 5.65
N GLY A 69 -4.50 -24.03 5.11
CA GLY A 69 -4.99 -23.06 4.13
C GLY A 69 -5.92 -21.99 4.73
N THR A 70 -6.03 -21.92 6.05
CA THR A 70 -6.84 -20.94 6.80
C THR A 70 -6.04 -19.69 7.18
N ALA A 71 -4.73 -19.68 6.95
CA ALA A 71 -3.88 -18.53 7.24
C ALA A 71 -4.28 -17.31 6.41
N ARG A 72 -4.67 -16.25 7.13
CA ARG A 72 -4.77 -14.92 6.53
C ARG A 72 -3.38 -14.52 6.01
N PRO A 73 -3.28 -13.97 4.78
CA PRO A 73 -2.02 -13.40 4.32
C PRO A 73 -1.53 -12.41 5.38
N GLY A 74 -0.26 -12.54 5.78
CA GLY A 74 0.31 -11.68 6.81
C GLY A 74 0.14 -10.22 6.39
N ARG A 75 -0.72 -9.48 7.09
CA ARG A 75 -0.97 -8.07 6.81
C ARG A 75 0.13 -7.20 7.41
N SER A 76 1.39 -7.57 7.20
CA SER A 76 2.51 -6.65 7.40
C SER A 76 2.70 -5.91 6.08
N LYS A 77 1.74 -5.01 5.76
CA LYS A 77 1.94 -4.07 4.66
C LYS A 77 2.93 -3.05 5.20
N VAL A 78 4.22 -3.34 5.07
CA VAL A 78 5.28 -2.40 5.40
C VAL A 78 5.04 -1.19 4.50
N PHE A 79 4.77 -0.03 5.10
CA PHE A 79 4.53 1.20 4.37
C PHE A 79 5.73 1.47 3.46
N ASN A 80 5.47 1.56 2.17
CA ASN A 80 6.48 1.96 1.20
C ASN A 80 5.96 3.19 0.45
N PRO A 81 6.50 4.39 0.76
CA PRO A 81 6.01 5.63 0.16
C PRO A 81 6.14 5.62 -1.37
N TYR A 82 7.14 4.90 -1.91
CA TYR A 82 7.38 4.81 -3.35
C TYR A 82 6.33 3.95 -4.10
N THR A 83 5.64 3.03 -3.42
CA THR A 83 4.62 2.17 -4.06
C THR A 83 3.21 2.70 -3.86
N GLU A 84 2.97 3.42 -2.76
CA GLU A 84 1.65 3.97 -2.47
C GLU A 84 1.39 5.28 -3.19
N PHE A 85 2.43 6.09 -3.40
CA PHE A 85 2.35 7.37 -4.09
C PHE A 85 3.26 7.41 -5.32
N PRO A 86 2.91 6.66 -6.39
CA PRO A 86 3.71 6.64 -7.62
C PRO A 86 3.74 8.00 -8.33
N GLU A 87 2.85 8.93 -7.98
CA GLU A 87 2.88 10.29 -8.53
C GLU A 87 4.09 11.09 -8.04
N PHE A 88 4.66 10.73 -6.88
CA PHE A 88 5.76 11.45 -6.28
C PHE A 88 7.11 10.94 -6.77
N SER A 89 7.91 11.86 -7.32
CA SER A 89 9.31 11.60 -7.63
C SER A 89 10.09 11.29 -6.35
N ARG A 90 11.19 10.54 -6.50
CA ARG A 90 12.13 10.28 -5.39
C ARG A 90 12.76 11.55 -4.83
N ARG A 91 12.80 12.64 -5.61
CA ARG A 91 13.27 13.96 -5.16
C ARG A 91 12.21 14.62 -4.29
N LEU A 92 11.01 14.78 -4.86
CA LEU A 92 9.83 15.29 -4.17
C LEU A 92 9.59 14.59 -2.82
N LEU A 93 9.64 13.26 -2.79
CA LEU A 93 9.47 12.51 -1.53
C LEU A 93 10.53 12.86 -0.48
N LYS A 94 11.79 13.06 -0.89
CA LYS A 94 12.85 13.48 0.05
C LYS A 94 12.64 14.89 0.55
N ASP A 95 12.11 15.78 -0.27
CA ASP A 95 11.87 17.16 0.14
C ASP A 95 10.65 17.25 1.07
N LEU A 96 9.60 16.46 0.81
CA LEU A 96 8.49 16.25 1.75
C LEU A 96 8.96 15.62 3.07
N GLU A 97 9.85 14.63 3.02
CA GLU A 97 10.44 14.01 4.22
C GLU A 97 11.28 15.01 5.02
N LYS A 98 12.08 15.87 4.37
CA LYS A 98 12.81 16.94 5.05
C LYS A 98 11.83 17.92 5.71
N MET A 99 10.82 18.37 4.98
CA MET A 99 9.82 19.30 5.49
C MET A 99 9.12 18.72 6.72
N PHE A 100 8.67 17.47 6.64
CA PHE A 100 8.08 16.75 7.76
C PHE A 100 8.99 16.76 9.00
N LYS A 101 10.27 16.38 8.82
CA LYS A 101 11.26 16.36 9.92
C LYS A 101 11.63 17.74 10.46
N THR A 102 11.44 18.81 9.70
CA THR A 102 11.71 20.17 10.19
C THR A 102 10.65 20.68 11.16
N TYR A 103 9.41 20.18 11.02
CA TYR A 103 8.28 20.60 11.85
C TYR A 103 7.95 19.62 12.97
N ASP A 104 8.33 18.35 12.84
CA ASP A 104 8.34 17.35 13.93
C ASP A 104 9.43 17.71 14.96
N ALA A 105 9.06 18.55 15.94
CA ALA A 105 9.95 18.99 17.00
C ALA A 105 10.12 17.89 18.06
N GLY A 106 9.07 17.09 18.27
CA GLY A 106 9.08 15.92 19.16
C GLY A 106 10.03 14.81 18.72
N ARG A 107 10.33 14.74 17.41
CA ARG A 107 10.96 13.60 16.74
C ARG A 107 10.27 12.27 17.07
N ASP A 108 8.95 12.30 17.22
CA ASP A 108 8.14 11.11 17.43
C ASP A 108 7.72 10.47 16.09
N GLY A 109 7.98 11.15 14.96
CA GLY A 109 7.60 10.72 13.63
C GLY A 109 6.17 11.09 13.25
N PHE A 110 5.54 11.97 14.02
CA PHE A 110 4.20 12.50 13.80
C PHE A 110 4.24 14.04 13.84
N ILE A 111 3.23 14.69 13.25
CA ILE A 111 3.02 16.13 13.38
C ILE A 111 1.74 16.36 14.17
N ASP A 112 1.88 16.95 15.35
CA ASP A 112 0.77 17.32 16.21
C ASP A 112 0.05 18.58 15.70
N LEU A 113 -1.16 18.84 16.17
CA LEU A 113 -1.93 20.04 15.82
C LEU A 113 -1.14 21.34 16.07
N MET A 114 -0.35 21.39 17.15
CA MET A 114 0.47 22.56 17.48
C MET A 114 1.64 22.75 16.51
N GLU A 115 2.25 21.66 16.05
CA GLU A 115 3.34 21.68 15.08
C GLU A 115 2.82 22.02 13.69
N LEU A 116 1.64 21.49 13.31
CA LEU A 116 0.93 21.87 12.11
C LEU A 116 0.57 23.36 12.10
N LYS A 117 0.14 23.89 13.26
CA LYS A 117 -0.12 25.34 13.40
C LYS A 117 1.14 26.15 13.10
N LEU A 118 2.27 25.78 13.71
CA LEU A 118 3.54 26.45 13.48
C LEU A 118 3.96 26.36 12.01
N MET A 119 3.77 25.20 11.36
CA MET A 119 4.03 25.02 9.94
C MET A 119 3.21 26.00 9.09
N MET A 120 1.90 26.10 9.33
CA MET A 120 1.03 27.03 8.60
C MET A 120 1.39 28.51 8.82
N GLU A 121 1.82 28.87 10.04
CA GLU A 121 2.33 30.21 10.35
C GLU A 121 3.64 30.51 9.61
N LYS A 122 4.56 29.54 9.51
CA LYS A 122 5.83 29.69 8.77
C LYS A 122 5.62 29.84 7.27
N LEU A 123 4.62 29.16 6.73
CA LEU A 123 4.23 29.28 5.32
C LEU A 123 3.46 30.58 5.01
N GLY A 124 3.18 31.42 6.01
CA GLY A 124 2.51 32.71 5.84
C GLY A 124 0.99 32.61 5.65
N ALA A 125 0.41 31.42 5.85
CA ALA A 125 -1.03 31.17 5.72
C ALA A 125 -1.61 30.67 7.06
N PRO A 126 -1.71 31.52 8.09
CA PRO A 126 -2.19 31.12 9.40
C PRO A 126 -3.63 30.61 9.32
N GLN A 127 -3.87 29.43 9.91
CA GLN A 127 -5.19 28.80 9.96
C GLN A 127 -5.78 28.88 11.38
N THR A 128 -7.11 28.92 11.46
CA THR A 128 -7.81 28.82 12.75
C THR A 128 -7.64 27.43 13.35
N HIS A 129 -7.74 27.30 14.67
CA HIS A 129 -7.67 25.99 15.34
C HIS A 129 -8.72 25.00 14.80
N LEU A 130 -9.91 25.49 14.45
CA LEU A 130 -10.96 24.68 13.83
C LEU A 130 -10.57 24.24 12.41
N GLY A 131 -10.00 25.16 11.62
CA GLY A 131 -9.47 24.85 10.28
C GLY A 131 -8.39 23.78 10.32
N LEU A 132 -7.41 23.92 11.23
CA LEU A 132 -6.35 22.93 11.45
C LEU A 132 -6.90 21.56 11.84
N LYS A 133 -7.91 21.53 12.73
CA LYS A 133 -8.56 20.27 13.12
C LYS A 133 -9.33 19.64 11.96
N SER A 134 -9.95 20.43 11.08
CA SER A 134 -10.59 19.93 9.86
C SER A 134 -9.54 19.33 8.91
N MET A 135 -8.44 20.06 8.71
CA MET A 135 -7.33 19.62 7.86
C MET A 135 -6.77 18.26 8.31
N ILE A 136 -6.52 18.07 9.61
CA ILE A 136 -6.03 16.79 10.14
C ILE A 136 -7.08 15.70 9.88
N LYS A 137 -8.34 15.92 10.26
CA LYS A 137 -9.42 14.95 10.09
C LYS A 137 -9.66 14.51 8.64
N GLU A 138 -9.29 15.34 7.66
CA GLU A 138 -9.45 15.01 6.25
C GLU A 138 -8.41 14.00 5.74
N VAL A 139 -7.27 13.87 6.41
CA VAL A 139 -6.17 12.99 5.99
C VAL A 139 -5.77 11.95 7.03
N ASP A 140 -6.20 12.13 8.28
CA ASP A 140 -6.06 11.19 9.39
C ASP A 140 -6.94 9.95 9.14
N GLU A 141 -6.29 8.83 8.78
CA GLU A 141 -6.95 7.56 8.47
C GLU A 141 -7.04 6.64 9.70
N ASP A 142 -6.14 6.79 10.66
CA ASP A 142 -6.09 5.96 11.88
C ASP A 142 -6.78 6.61 13.09
N PHE A 143 -7.19 7.87 12.97
CA PHE A 143 -7.88 8.69 13.96
C PHE A 143 -7.07 8.93 15.24
N ASP A 144 -5.74 8.98 15.14
CA ASP A 144 -4.87 9.30 16.27
C ASP A 144 -4.85 10.81 16.59
N GLY A 145 -5.34 11.65 15.68
CA GLY A 145 -5.39 13.11 15.82
C GLY A 145 -4.04 13.80 15.59
N LYS A 146 -3.05 13.05 15.11
CA LYS A 146 -1.74 13.50 14.65
C LYS A 146 -1.63 13.22 13.15
N LEU A 147 -0.52 13.61 12.55
CA LEU A 147 -0.24 13.29 11.14
C LEU A 147 1.01 12.43 11.05
N SER A 148 0.85 11.18 10.64
CA SER A 148 1.96 10.35 10.24
C SER A 148 2.59 10.85 8.93
N PHE A 149 3.81 10.43 8.63
CA PHE A 149 4.44 10.75 7.35
C PHE A 149 3.60 10.30 6.14
N ARG A 150 2.91 9.16 6.24
CA ARG A 150 2.03 8.65 5.18
C ARG A 150 0.83 9.58 4.93
N GLU A 151 0.20 10.07 5.98
CA GLU A 151 -0.97 10.96 5.88
C GLU A 151 -0.56 12.37 5.46
N PHE A 152 0.63 12.81 5.87
CA PHE A 152 1.23 14.03 5.37
C PHE A 152 1.40 14.00 3.84
N LEU A 153 1.89 12.89 3.28
CA LEU A 153 1.96 12.69 1.82
C LEU A 153 0.56 12.69 1.16
N LEU A 154 -0.45 12.19 1.86
CA LEU A 154 -1.83 12.17 1.37
C LEU A 154 -2.36 13.59 1.12
N ILE A 155 -1.93 14.59 1.91
CA ILE A 155 -2.30 16.00 1.68
C ILE A 155 -1.86 16.46 0.29
N PHE A 156 -0.58 16.25 -0.04
CA PHE A 156 -0.02 16.62 -1.35
C PHE A 156 -0.61 15.80 -2.49
N HIS A 157 -1.01 14.55 -2.20
CA HIS A 157 -1.62 13.69 -3.20
C HIS A 157 -3.01 14.22 -3.58
N LYS A 158 -3.85 14.53 -2.58
CA LYS A 158 -5.17 15.15 -2.79
C LYS A 158 -5.07 16.52 -3.45
N ALA A 159 -4.10 17.34 -3.04
CA ALA A 159 -3.85 18.64 -3.64
C ALA A 159 -3.52 18.51 -5.13
N ALA A 160 -2.62 17.59 -5.46
CA ALA A 160 -2.22 17.38 -6.83
C ALA A 160 -3.31 16.68 -7.64
N ALA A 161 -4.13 15.81 -7.03
CA ALA A 161 -5.33 15.24 -7.66
C ALA A 161 -6.41 16.29 -7.96
N GLY A 162 -6.34 17.47 -7.34
CA GLY A 162 -7.34 18.54 -7.49
C GLY A 162 -8.65 18.24 -6.74
N GLU A 163 -8.60 17.36 -5.74
CA GLU A 163 -9.78 16.98 -4.94
C GLU A 163 -10.01 17.92 -3.75
N LEU A 164 -9.05 18.80 -3.46
CA LEU A 164 -9.15 19.77 -2.38
C LEU A 164 -9.93 21.01 -2.81
N GLN A 165 -10.75 21.54 -1.90
CA GLN A 165 -11.45 22.80 -2.10
C GLN A 165 -10.46 23.96 -2.28
N GLU A 166 -10.80 24.92 -3.14
CA GLU A 166 -9.93 26.05 -3.49
C GLU A 166 -9.53 26.91 -2.28
N ASP A 167 -10.42 27.00 -1.29
CA ASP A 167 -10.23 27.75 -0.04
C ASP A 167 -9.84 26.86 1.15
N SER A 168 -9.56 25.57 0.93
CA SER A 168 -9.14 24.67 2.02
C SER A 168 -7.73 25.02 2.50
N GLY A 169 -7.54 24.99 3.82
CA GLY A 169 -6.22 25.11 4.44
C GLY A 169 -5.22 24.05 3.93
N LEU A 170 -5.70 22.88 3.49
CA LEU A 170 -4.85 21.86 2.86
C LEU A 170 -4.30 22.32 1.51
N LEU A 171 -5.09 23.05 0.72
CA LEU A 171 -4.63 23.58 -0.55
C LEU A 171 -3.66 24.75 -0.33
N ALA A 172 -3.90 25.59 0.69
CA ALA A 172 -2.94 26.61 1.10
C ALA A 172 -1.59 25.99 1.49
N LEU A 173 -1.59 24.90 2.29
CA LEU A 173 -0.36 24.17 2.63
C LEU A 173 0.41 23.76 1.37
N ALA A 174 -0.28 23.16 0.41
CA ALA A 174 0.34 22.67 -0.83
C ALA A 174 0.80 23.80 -1.77
N LYS A 175 0.09 24.94 -1.81
CA LYS A 175 0.45 26.10 -2.65
C LYS A 175 1.62 26.91 -2.08
N PHE A 176 1.65 27.09 -0.75
CA PHE A 176 2.66 27.89 -0.08
C PHE A 176 3.90 27.09 0.30
N SER A 177 3.81 25.76 0.38
CA SER A 177 5.02 24.95 0.39
C SER A 177 5.81 25.20 -0.89
N GLU A 178 7.12 25.39 -0.78
CA GLU A 178 8.05 25.52 -1.92
C GLU A 178 8.10 24.27 -2.82
N ILE A 179 7.30 23.26 -2.48
CA ILE A 179 7.27 21.94 -3.08
C ILE A 179 6.21 21.94 -4.19
N ASP A 180 6.64 22.22 -5.42
CA ASP A 180 5.76 22.17 -6.58
C ASP A 180 5.53 20.71 -7.03
N VAL A 181 4.48 20.09 -6.49
CA VAL A 181 4.07 18.72 -6.87
C VAL A 181 3.69 18.64 -8.35
N ALA A 182 3.17 19.72 -8.94
CA ALA A 182 2.75 19.72 -10.34
C ALA A 182 3.96 19.68 -11.28
N LEU A 183 5.04 20.37 -10.92
CA LEU A 183 6.29 20.41 -11.69
C LEU A 183 7.20 19.21 -11.39
N GLU A 184 7.30 18.79 -10.13
CA GLU A 184 8.22 17.72 -9.68
C GLU A 184 7.63 16.29 -9.69
N GLY A 185 6.32 16.15 -9.90
CA GLY A 185 5.64 14.85 -9.98
C GLY A 185 5.83 14.10 -11.30
N VAL A 186 5.64 12.79 -11.29
CA VAL A 186 5.72 11.91 -12.49
C VAL A 186 4.66 12.29 -13.54
N ARG A 187 3.68 13.13 -13.19
CA ARG A 187 2.73 13.73 -14.13
C ARG A 187 3.36 14.62 -15.19
N GLY A 188 4.43 15.36 -14.87
CA GLY A 188 5.16 16.12 -15.89
C GLY A 188 5.73 15.20 -16.97
N ALA A 189 6.23 14.03 -16.57
CA ALA A 189 6.66 12.99 -17.49
C ALA A 189 5.47 12.32 -18.21
N LYS A 190 4.31 12.17 -17.56
CA LYS A 190 3.09 11.68 -18.24
C LYS A 190 2.76 12.54 -19.45
N ASN A 191 2.78 13.87 -19.33
CA ASN A 191 2.57 14.76 -20.48
C ASN A 191 3.67 14.57 -21.55
N PHE A 192 4.93 14.35 -21.15
CA PHE A 192 6.02 14.08 -22.10
C PHE A 192 5.84 12.76 -22.85
N PHE A 193 5.49 11.67 -22.16
CA PHE A 193 5.23 10.36 -22.75
C PHE A 193 3.92 10.35 -23.54
N GLU A 194 2.88 11.03 -23.06
CA GLU A 194 1.60 11.19 -23.75
C GLU A 194 1.78 12.01 -25.02
N ALA A 195 2.51 13.14 -24.97
CA ALA A 195 2.86 13.89 -26.17
C ALA A 195 3.72 13.08 -27.14
N LYS A 196 4.66 12.25 -26.65
CA LYS A 196 5.46 11.35 -27.49
C LYS A 196 4.63 10.20 -28.07
N ALA A 197 3.68 9.66 -27.31
CA ALA A 197 2.74 8.63 -27.75
C ALA A 197 1.73 9.21 -28.75
N GLN A 198 1.27 10.44 -28.53
CA GLN A 198 0.48 11.21 -29.49
C GLN A 198 1.31 11.50 -30.73
N ALA A 199 2.59 11.85 -30.63
CA ALA A 199 3.46 12.07 -31.79
C ALA A 199 3.73 10.76 -32.57
N LEU A 200 3.90 9.64 -31.88
CA LEU A 200 3.97 8.31 -32.49
C LEU A 200 2.63 7.90 -33.10
N SER A 201 1.51 8.22 -32.44
CA SER A 201 0.16 8.12 -33.00
C SER A 201 -0.04 9.13 -34.12
N CYS A 202 0.67 10.24 -34.20
CA CYS A 202 0.66 11.18 -35.31
C CYS A 202 1.53 10.68 -36.46
N SER A 203 2.17 9.49 -36.37
CA SER A 203 2.47 8.73 -37.59
C SER A 203 1.19 8.33 -38.33
N SER A 204 0.05 8.25 -37.61
CA SER A 204 -1.30 8.24 -38.17
C SER A 204 -1.66 9.56 -38.85
N LYS A 205 -0.80 10.58 -38.94
CA LYS A 205 -1.02 11.70 -39.87
C LYS A 205 -1.03 11.18 -41.31
N PHE A 206 -0.19 10.20 -41.64
CA PHE A 206 -0.23 9.51 -42.94
C PHE A 206 -1.47 8.61 -43.07
N GLU A 207 -1.87 7.88 -42.02
CA GLU A 207 -3.13 7.12 -42.04
C GLU A 207 -4.37 8.02 -42.14
N ALA A 208 -4.36 9.19 -41.50
CA ALA A 208 -5.42 10.18 -41.57
C ALA A 208 -5.51 10.80 -42.96
N GLU A 209 -4.36 11.07 -43.59
CA GLU A 209 -4.25 11.55 -44.97
C GLU A 209 -4.76 10.49 -45.96
N LEU A 210 -4.39 9.21 -45.77
CA LEU A 210 -4.93 8.07 -46.52
C LEU A 210 -6.45 7.91 -46.34
N LYS A 211 -6.96 8.05 -45.10
CA LYS A 211 -8.39 7.93 -44.82
C LYS A 211 -9.19 9.08 -45.44
N ALA A 212 -8.66 10.30 -45.37
CA ALA A 212 -9.27 11.47 -45.99
C ALA A 212 -9.32 11.34 -47.52
N GLU A 213 -8.23 10.89 -48.16
CA GLU A 213 -8.16 10.72 -49.61
C GLU A 213 -9.09 9.59 -50.11
N GLN A 214 -9.23 8.50 -49.36
CA GLN A 214 -10.21 7.46 -49.66
C GLN A 214 -11.66 7.96 -49.54
N GLU A 215 -11.98 8.75 -48.51
CA GLU A 215 -13.30 9.33 -48.34
C GLU A 215 -13.63 10.37 -49.41
N GLU A 216 -12.65 11.17 -49.84
CA GLU A 216 -12.81 12.14 -50.94
C GLU A 216 -13.05 11.42 -52.27
N ARG A 217 -12.20 10.44 -52.61
CA ARG A 217 -12.37 9.63 -53.83
C ARG A 217 -13.74 8.94 -53.86
N LYS A 218 -14.19 8.40 -52.73
CA LYS A 218 -15.52 7.79 -52.61
C LYS A 218 -16.64 8.81 -52.82
N ARG A 219 -16.54 10.01 -52.23
CA ARG A 219 -17.51 11.09 -52.44
C ARG A 219 -17.59 11.53 -53.90
N GLU A 220 -16.46 11.66 -54.58
CA GLU A 220 -16.44 12.02 -56.00
C GLU A 220 -17.10 10.96 -56.87
N GLU A 221 -16.86 9.68 -56.59
CA GLU A 221 -17.49 8.57 -57.31
C GLU A 221 -19.00 8.54 -57.09
N GLU A 222 -19.47 8.76 -55.86
CA GLU A 222 -20.90 8.88 -55.53
C GLU A 222 -21.54 10.09 -56.21
N ALA A 223 -20.88 11.25 -56.19
CA ALA A 223 -21.35 12.46 -56.87
C ALA A 223 -21.40 12.27 -58.39
N ARG A 224 -20.41 11.60 -58.98
CA ARG A 224 -20.40 11.26 -60.41
C ARG A 224 -21.53 10.31 -60.75
N ARG A 225 -21.77 9.30 -59.91
CA ARG A 225 -22.87 8.35 -60.08
C ARG A 225 -24.22 9.06 -60.00
N LEU A 226 -24.39 9.97 -59.02
CA LEU A 226 -25.60 10.78 -58.88
C LEU A 226 -25.82 11.67 -60.12
N ARG A 227 -24.77 12.32 -60.64
CA ARG A 227 -24.83 13.10 -61.89
C ARG A 227 -25.20 12.25 -63.10
N GLN A 228 -24.63 11.05 -63.24
CA GLN A 228 -24.97 10.14 -64.34
C GLN A 228 -26.40 9.61 -64.22
N ALA A 229 -26.87 9.31 -63.02
CA ALA A 229 -28.25 8.90 -62.77
C ALA A 229 -29.24 10.03 -63.12
N ALA A 230 -28.99 11.24 -62.63
CA ALA A 230 -29.79 12.42 -62.96
C ALA A 230 -29.76 12.72 -64.47
N PHE A 231 -28.59 12.60 -65.12
CA PHE A 231 -28.48 12.77 -66.57
C PHE A 231 -29.27 11.71 -67.35
N ARG A 232 -29.25 10.45 -66.90
CA ARG A 232 -30.05 9.37 -67.50
C ARG A 232 -31.54 9.58 -67.27
N GLU A 233 -31.96 10.02 -66.09
CA GLU A 233 -33.36 10.34 -65.76
C GLU A 233 -33.87 11.50 -66.62
N LEU A 234 -33.10 12.58 -66.74
CA LEU A 234 -33.43 13.70 -67.61
C LEU A 234 -33.55 13.24 -69.07
N LYS A 235 -32.60 12.43 -69.56
CA LYS A 235 -32.65 11.89 -70.92
C LYS A 235 -33.89 11.00 -71.16
N ALA A 236 -34.26 10.17 -70.17
CA ALA A 236 -35.45 9.33 -70.26
C ALA A 236 -36.74 10.18 -70.30
N ALA A 237 -36.82 11.23 -69.47
CA ALA A 237 -37.95 12.16 -69.44
C ALA A 237 -38.13 12.95 -70.74
N PHE A 238 -37.05 13.22 -71.49
CA PHE A 238 -37.11 13.87 -72.81
C PHE A 238 -37.34 12.90 -73.98
N SER A 239 -37.22 11.58 -73.75
CA SER A 239 -37.40 10.55 -74.79
C SER A 239 -38.77 9.87 -74.77
N ALA A 240 -39.56 10.08 -73.71
CA ALA A 240 -40.95 9.63 -73.59
C ALA A 240 -41.91 10.76 -74.00
#